data_AF-A0A8T5LI09-F1
#
_entry.id   AF-A0A8T5LI09-F1
#
_cell.length_a   1.000
_cell.length_b   1.000
_cell.length_c   1.000
_cell.angle_alpha   90.00
_cell.angle_beta   90.00
_cell.angle_gamma   90.00
#
_symmetry.space_group_name_H-M   'P 1'
#
loop_
_entity.id
_entity.type
_entity.pdbx_description
1 polymer ?
#
loop_
_entity_poly.entity_id
_entity_poly.type
_entity_poly.pdbx_seq_one_letter_code
_entity_poly.pdbx_strand_id
1 'polypeptide(L)'
;MTQQLKLKQKKKQKEKQKSKQKQKEKQSTKERVALHALQKQLSVLNLREVLILLSFMFGAGLLRVPMQAIPSAEPITFFAILAGWLFGRKKGFAVGAGALFVSNFFVFGGHGPWTIFQALGFGIAGYLGGFLREKSGYVSAIIVAIIATLAFEIIMNISSIFVFPAGALLLFLTALPFTAIHLVSNVIFALGLPKAKRFIYEKGQFNEKDICSELIDKLKPVRKLPAKWKFWKRDSEI
;
A
#
# COMPACT_ATOMS: atom_id res chain seq x y z
N MET A 1 -65.45 37.65 8.58
CA MET A 1 -64.28 37.34 9.45
C MET A 1 -63.47 36.11 8.99
N THR A 2 -64.12 35.09 8.41
CA THR A 2 -63.54 33.76 8.09
C THR A 2 -62.51 33.74 6.94
N GLN A 3 -62.65 34.61 5.92
CA GLN A 3 -61.72 34.66 4.78
C GLN A 3 -60.34 35.25 5.14
N GLN A 4 -60.31 36.29 5.99
CA GLN A 4 -59.05 36.92 6.40
C GLN A 4 -58.19 35.99 7.28
N LEU A 5 -58.83 35.16 8.11
CA LEU A 5 -58.15 34.11 8.89
C LEU A 5 -57.52 33.04 7.99
N LYS A 6 -58.24 32.57 6.96
CA LYS A 6 -57.69 31.62 5.96
C LYS A 6 -56.50 32.21 5.19
N LEU A 7 -56.55 33.49 4.82
CA LEU A 7 -55.46 34.21 4.17
C LEU A 7 -54.21 34.33 5.06
N LYS A 8 -54.38 34.68 6.35
CA LYS A 8 -53.29 34.70 7.34
C LYS A 8 -52.64 33.31 7.50
N GLN A 9 -53.44 32.24 7.59
CA GLN A 9 -52.91 30.87 7.69
C GLN A 9 -52.13 30.43 6.45
N LYS A 10 -52.61 30.75 5.24
CA LYS A 10 -51.88 30.48 3.98
C LYS A 10 -50.55 31.23 3.89
N LYS A 11 -50.51 32.50 4.31
CA LYS A 11 -49.26 33.29 4.38
C LYS A 11 -48.25 32.63 5.33
N LYS A 12 -48.70 32.28 6.54
CA LYS A 12 -47.87 31.63 7.57
C LYS A 12 -47.31 30.28 7.11
N GLN A 13 -48.09 29.49 6.35
CA GLN A 13 -47.61 28.23 5.75
C GLN A 13 -46.57 28.46 4.65
N LYS A 14 -46.76 29.45 3.77
CA LYS A 14 -45.77 29.80 2.72
C LYS A 14 -44.43 30.28 3.30
N GLU A 15 -44.47 31.08 4.37
CA GLU A 15 -43.26 31.52 5.07
C GLU A 15 -42.52 30.35 5.73
N LYS A 16 -43.27 29.42 6.35
CA LYS A 16 -42.71 28.21 6.96
C LYS A 16 -42.10 27.25 5.92
N GLN A 17 -42.65 27.21 4.70
CA GLN A 17 -42.07 26.46 3.58
C GLN A 17 -40.80 27.15 3.04
N LYS A 18 -40.82 28.47 2.84
CA LYS A 18 -39.64 29.23 2.41
C LYS A 18 -38.48 29.13 3.41
N SER A 19 -38.75 29.17 4.71
CA SER A 19 -37.72 29.03 5.74
C SER A 19 -37.11 27.62 5.77
N LYS A 20 -37.94 26.57 5.66
CA LYS A 20 -37.48 25.18 5.51
C LYS A 20 -36.64 24.98 4.25
N GLN A 21 -37.03 25.59 3.13
CA GLN A 21 -36.30 25.47 1.86
C GLN A 21 -34.93 26.18 1.92
N LYS A 22 -34.87 27.39 2.49
CA LYS A 22 -33.60 28.09 2.76
C LYS A 22 -32.70 27.31 3.72
N GLN A 23 -33.26 26.68 4.75
CA GLN A 23 -32.49 25.81 5.65
C GLN A 23 -31.92 24.59 4.93
N LYS A 24 -32.73 23.93 4.10
CA LYS A 24 -32.29 22.77 3.31
C LYS A 24 -31.21 23.12 2.28
N GLU A 25 -31.33 24.28 1.63
CA GLU A 25 -30.32 24.79 0.70
C GLU A 25 -29.01 25.16 1.43
N LYS A 26 -29.10 25.85 2.57
CA LYS A 26 -27.94 26.20 3.40
C LYS A 26 -27.24 24.96 3.96
N GLN A 27 -27.99 23.91 4.31
CA GLN A 27 -27.46 22.62 4.74
C GLN A 27 -26.75 21.90 3.57
N SER A 28 -27.35 21.87 2.38
CA SER A 28 -26.72 21.31 1.18
C SER A 28 -25.44 22.04 0.76
N THR A 29 -25.38 23.36 0.90
CA THR A 29 -24.15 24.14 0.63
C THR A 29 -23.05 23.81 1.63
N LYS A 30 -23.37 23.70 2.93
CA LYS A 30 -22.39 23.29 3.96
C LYS A 30 -21.85 21.88 3.70
N GLU A 31 -22.72 20.93 3.32
CA GLU A 31 -22.33 19.57 2.95
C GLU A 31 -21.38 19.54 1.74
N ARG A 32 -21.63 20.38 0.72
CA ARG A 32 -20.74 20.51 -0.46
C ARG A 32 -19.36 21.04 -0.09
N VAL A 33 -19.30 22.07 0.75
CA VAL A 33 -18.04 22.66 1.22
C VAL A 33 -17.26 21.65 2.07
N ALA A 34 -17.94 20.95 2.98
CA ALA A 34 -17.33 19.91 3.81
C ALA A 34 -16.79 18.74 2.97
N LEU A 35 -17.57 18.26 1.98
CA LEU A 35 -17.14 17.20 1.07
C LEU A 35 -15.91 17.63 0.26
N HIS A 36 -15.89 18.85 -0.25
CA HIS A 36 -14.74 19.37 -0.99
C HIS A 36 -13.49 19.51 -0.11
N ALA A 37 -13.66 19.98 1.13
CA ALA A 37 -12.58 20.04 2.11
C ALA A 37 -12.01 18.64 2.42
N LEU A 38 -12.88 17.65 2.64
CA LEU A 38 -12.47 16.26 2.88
C LEU A 38 -11.78 15.63 1.66
N GLN A 39 -12.25 15.91 0.45
CA GLN A 39 -11.58 15.46 -0.78
C GLN A 39 -10.16 16.03 -0.89
N LYS A 40 -9.97 17.31 -0.53
CA LYS A 40 -8.66 17.96 -0.53
C LYS A 40 -7.74 17.37 0.55
N GLN A 41 -8.27 17.09 1.74
CA GLN A 41 -7.51 16.41 2.80
C GLN A 41 -7.10 15.00 2.35
N LEU A 42 -8.01 14.24 1.75
CA LEU A 42 -7.73 12.91 1.23
C LEU A 42 -6.64 12.93 0.14
N SER A 43 -6.63 13.92 -0.75
CA SER A 43 -5.58 14.03 -1.77
C SER A 43 -4.20 14.32 -1.17
N VAL A 44 -4.13 15.15 -0.14
CA VAL A 44 -2.88 15.41 0.59
C VAL A 44 -2.38 14.15 1.30
N LEU A 45 -3.29 13.39 1.92
CA LEU A 45 -2.94 12.12 2.58
C LEU A 45 -2.46 11.06 1.58
N ASN A 46 -3.11 10.97 0.41
CA ASN A 46 -2.66 10.07 -0.66
C ASN A 46 -1.25 10.45 -1.17
N LEU A 47 -0.95 11.75 -1.28
CA LEU A 47 0.38 12.20 -1.68
C LEU A 47 1.44 11.80 -0.64
N ARG A 48 1.17 12.01 0.65
CA ARG A 48 2.06 11.58 1.74
C ARG A 48 2.35 10.09 1.68
N GLU A 49 1.32 9.27 1.47
CA GLU A 49 1.49 7.83 1.34
C GLU A 49 2.38 7.46 0.15
N VAL A 50 2.14 8.03 -1.03
CA VAL A 50 2.97 7.79 -2.21
C VAL A 50 4.43 8.18 -1.97
N LEU A 51 4.68 9.32 -1.30
CA LEU A 51 6.03 9.74 -0.96
C LEU A 51 6.76 8.75 -0.05
N ILE A 52 6.04 8.12 0.89
CA ILE A 52 6.62 7.09 1.76
C ILE A 52 6.93 5.81 0.98
N LEU A 53 6.01 5.37 0.11
CA LEU A 53 6.25 4.21 -0.75
C LEU A 53 7.47 4.44 -1.65
N LEU A 54 7.62 5.63 -2.22
CA LEU A 54 8.81 6.02 -2.98
C LEU A 54 10.05 6.00 -2.09
N SER A 55 9.98 6.57 -0.89
CA SER A 55 11.10 6.56 0.07
C SER A 55 11.54 5.13 0.41
N PHE A 56 10.61 4.18 0.51
CA PHE A 56 10.95 2.76 0.70
C PHE A 56 11.62 2.15 -0.53
N MET A 57 11.14 2.46 -1.74
CA MET A 57 11.78 1.98 -2.98
C MET A 57 13.23 2.50 -3.10
N PHE A 58 13.43 3.79 -2.85
CA PHE A 58 14.76 4.41 -2.86
C PHE A 58 15.65 3.88 -1.73
N GLY A 59 15.14 3.79 -0.51
CA GLY A 59 15.88 3.25 0.64
C GLY A 59 16.30 1.80 0.42
N ALA A 60 15.41 0.97 -0.13
CA ALA A 60 15.72 -0.41 -0.51
C ALA A 60 16.81 -0.47 -1.58
N GLY A 61 16.69 0.34 -2.63
CA GLY A 61 17.66 0.38 -3.72
C GLY A 61 19.05 0.83 -3.27
N LEU A 62 19.12 1.88 -2.46
CA LEU A 62 20.38 2.40 -1.92
C LEU A 62 21.03 1.42 -0.94
N LEU A 63 20.25 0.81 -0.05
CA LEU A 63 20.79 -0.16 0.91
C LEU A 63 21.28 -1.45 0.25
N ARG A 64 20.77 -1.78 -0.94
CA ARG A 64 21.26 -2.91 -1.75
C ARG A 64 22.69 -2.69 -2.26
N VAL A 65 23.11 -1.44 -2.52
CA VAL A 65 24.45 -1.13 -3.07
C VAL A 65 25.59 -1.67 -2.19
N PRO A 66 25.69 -1.35 -0.88
CA PRO A 66 26.74 -1.92 -0.03
C PRO A 66 26.57 -3.43 0.19
N MET A 67 25.34 -3.95 0.09
CA MET A 67 25.06 -5.38 0.26
C MET A 67 25.51 -6.22 -0.94
N GLN A 68 25.92 -5.62 -2.06
CA GLN A 68 26.48 -6.37 -3.19
C GLN A 68 27.77 -7.15 -2.84
N ALA A 69 28.46 -6.79 -1.75
CA ALA A 69 29.58 -7.56 -1.24
C ALA A 69 29.19 -8.96 -0.76
N ILE A 70 27.92 -9.18 -0.41
CA ILE A 70 27.37 -10.47 0.02
C ILE A 70 26.32 -10.91 -1.02
N PRO A 71 26.63 -11.91 -1.86
CA PRO A 71 25.69 -12.40 -2.86
C PRO A 71 24.35 -12.79 -2.22
N SER A 72 23.24 -12.38 -2.85
CA SER A 72 21.87 -12.70 -2.44
C SER A 72 21.39 -12.12 -1.09
N ALA A 73 22.19 -11.29 -0.40
CA ALA A 73 21.71 -10.55 0.76
C ALA A 73 20.98 -9.28 0.31
N GLU A 74 19.66 -9.37 0.10
CA GLU A 74 18.90 -8.28 -0.51
C GLU A 74 17.91 -7.62 0.45
N PRO A 75 18.09 -6.33 0.82
CA PRO A 75 17.18 -5.65 1.74
C PRO A 75 15.82 -5.33 1.09
N ILE A 76 15.64 -5.57 -0.21
CA ILE A 76 14.40 -5.26 -0.92
C ILE A 76 13.21 -6.01 -0.31
N THR A 77 13.39 -7.29 0.02
CA THR A 77 12.35 -8.12 0.66
C THR A 77 11.82 -7.49 1.94
N PHE A 78 12.70 -6.91 2.75
CA PHE A 78 12.33 -6.21 3.99
C PHE A 78 11.40 -5.02 3.71
N PHE A 79 11.79 -4.12 2.82
CA PHE A 79 10.99 -2.94 2.49
C PHE A 79 9.67 -3.31 1.80
N ALA A 80 9.67 -4.34 0.96
CA ALA A 80 8.47 -4.85 0.30
C ALA A 80 7.47 -5.38 1.34
N ILE A 81 7.91 -6.27 2.24
CA ILE A 81 7.06 -6.83 3.30
C ILE A 81 6.55 -5.73 4.21
N LEU A 82 7.41 -4.78 4.61
CA LEU A 82 7.02 -3.66 5.45
C LEU A 82 5.96 -2.78 4.79
N ALA A 83 6.13 -2.46 3.50
CA ALA A 83 5.14 -1.72 2.72
C ALA A 83 3.80 -2.47 2.64
N GLY A 84 3.85 -3.78 2.42
CA GLY A 84 2.67 -4.64 2.44
C GLY A 84 1.95 -4.60 3.77
N TRP A 85 2.70 -4.75 4.86
CA TRP A 85 2.16 -4.77 6.22
C TRP A 85 1.52 -3.43 6.62
N LEU A 86 2.11 -2.31 6.18
CA LEU A 86 1.62 -0.97 6.52
C LEU A 86 0.46 -0.49 5.63
N PHE A 87 0.57 -0.71 4.32
CA PHE A 87 -0.28 -0.05 3.33
C PHE A 87 -1.18 -1.03 2.55
N GLY A 88 -0.97 -2.33 2.74
CA GLY A 88 -1.74 -3.41 2.14
C GLY A 88 -1.07 -4.06 0.94
N ARG A 89 -1.62 -5.21 0.56
CA ARG A 89 -1.11 -6.16 -0.45
C ARG A 89 -0.66 -5.51 -1.77
N LYS A 90 -1.53 -4.70 -2.39
CA LYS A 90 -1.27 -4.07 -3.70
C LYS A 90 -0.08 -3.10 -3.66
N LYS A 91 0.03 -2.33 -2.58
CA LYS A 91 1.10 -1.34 -2.41
C LYS A 91 2.41 -2.00 -2.01
N GLY A 92 2.35 -3.04 -1.18
CA GLY A 92 3.50 -3.91 -0.92
C GLY A 92 4.07 -4.50 -2.21
N PHE A 93 3.21 -5.05 -3.07
CA PHE A 93 3.62 -5.56 -4.39
C PHE A 93 4.28 -4.47 -5.24
N ALA A 94 3.66 -3.30 -5.33
CA ALA A 94 4.21 -2.19 -6.09
C ALA A 94 5.58 -1.73 -5.56
N VAL A 95 5.77 -1.66 -4.23
CA VAL A 95 7.07 -1.34 -3.62
C VAL A 95 8.10 -2.41 -3.92
N GLY A 96 7.79 -3.69 -3.76
CA GLY A 96 8.75 -4.76 -4.06
C GLY A 96 9.20 -4.78 -5.51
N ALA A 97 8.24 -4.73 -6.45
CA ALA A 97 8.55 -4.69 -7.87
C ALA A 97 9.29 -3.40 -8.26
N GLY A 98 8.83 -2.24 -7.78
CA GLY A 98 9.41 -0.93 -8.09
C GLY A 98 10.79 -0.70 -7.48
N ALA A 99 11.02 -1.18 -6.26
CA ALA A 99 12.30 -1.07 -5.57
C ALA A 99 13.42 -1.78 -6.32
N LEU A 100 13.13 -2.91 -6.98
CA LEU A 100 14.11 -3.57 -7.84
C LEU A 100 14.53 -2.65 -8.99
N PHE A 101 13.58 -2.07 -9.73
CA PHE A 101 13.91 -1.18 -10.84
C PHE A 101 14.75 -0.01 -10.37
N VAL A 102 14.36 0.63 -9.26
CA VAL A 102 15.14 1.72 -8.63
C VAL A 102 16.55 1.23 -8.27
N SER A 103 16.66 0.03 -7.70
CA SER A 103 17.95 -0.54 -7.31
C SER A 103 18.86 -0.81 -8.49
N ASN A 104 18.33 -1.26 -9.62
CA ASN A 104 19.09 -1.55 -10.84
C ASN A 104 19.62 -0.28 -11.52
N PHE A 105 19.10 0.90 -11.19
CA PHE A 105 19.72 2.17 -11.61
C PHE A 105 20.95 2.52 -10.78
N PHE A 106 20.95 2.20 -9.48
CA PHE A 106 22.09 2.47 -8.59
C PHE A 106 23.18 1.39 -8.67
N VAL A 107 22.77 0.17 -8.95
CA VAL A 107 23.62 -1.01 -9.07
C VAL A 107 24.01 -1.19 -10.54
N PHE A 108 25.30 -1.28 -10.86
CA PHE A 108 25.83 -1.45 -12.23
C PHE A 108 25.39 -2.74 -12.97
N GLY A 109 24.54 -3.58 -12.37
CA GLY A 109 24.08 -4.85 -12.93
C GLY A 109 23.09 -4.74 -14.11
N GLY A 110 22.54 -3.56 -14.35
CA GLY A 110 21.67 -3.29 -15.50
C GLY A 110 20.31 -3.99 -15.46
N HIS A 111 19.60 -3.95 -16.59
CA HIS A 111 18.33 -4.64 -16.80
C HIS A 111 18.53 -5.80 -17.76
N GLY A 112 17.86 -6.92 -17.47
CA GLY A 112 17.86 -8.08 -18.36
C GLY A 112 16.58 -8.90 -18.22
N PRO A 113 16.46 -10.03 -18.94
CA PRO A 113 15.28 -10.88 -18.89
C PRO A 113 14.93 -11.34 -17.46
N TRP A 114 15.94 -11.55 -16.62
CA TRP A 114 15.80 -11.94 -15.23
C TRP A 114 15.13 -10.86 -14.36
N THR A 115 15.18 -9.58 -14.75
CA THR A 115 14.60 -8.46 -13.99
C THR A 115 13.09 -8.61 -13.84
N ILE A 116 12.39 -9.18 -14.83
CA ILE A 116 10.94 -9.40 -14.76
C ILE A 116 10.62 -10.40 -13.63
N PHE A 117 11.39 -11.48 -13.54
CA PHE A 117 11.22 -12.52 -12.54
C PHE A 117 11.61 -12.04 -11.14
N GLN A 118 12.69 -11.27 -11.02
CA GLN A 118 13.07 -10.63 -9.78
C GLN A 118 12.00 -9.64 -9.31
N ALA A 119 11.46 -8.81 -10.20
CA ALA A 119 10.43 -7.83 -9.88
C ALA A 119 9.15 -8.54 -9.38
N LEU A 120 8.79 -9.64 -10.04
CA LEU A 120 7.69 -10.50 -9.62
C LEU A 120 7.94 -11.11 -8.23
N GLY A 121 9.13 -11.66 -7.99
CA GLY A 121 9.49 -12.26 -6.70
C GLY A 121 9.45 -11.25 -5.54
N PHE A 122 10.05 -10.08 -5.70
CA PHE A 122 9.97 -9.00 -4.68
C PHE A 122 8.56 -8.44 -4.55
N GLY A 123 7.82 -8.35 -5.66
CA GLY A 123 6.40 -7.98 -5.63
C GLY A 123 5.58 -8.97 -4.80
N ILE A 124 5.76 -10.26 -5.00
CA ILE A 124 5.10 -11.31 -4.20
C ILE A 124 5.48 -11.20 -2.73
N ALA A 125 6.75 -10.93 -2.41
CA ALA A 125 7.16 -10.70 -1.03
C ALA A 125 6.36 -9.57 -0.36
N GLY A 126 6.22 -8.43 -1.05
CA GLY A 126 5.42 -7.33 -0.54
C GLY A 126 3.91 -7.60 -0.50
N TYR A 127 3.39 -8.37 -1.46
CA TYR A 127 2.02 -8.85 -1.42
C TYR A 127 1.76 -9.72 -0.19
N LEU A 128 2.67 -10.66 0.11
CA LEU A 128 2.59 -11.54 1.28
C LEU A 128 2.68 -10.77 2.60
N GLY A 129 3.50 -9.72 2.66
CA GLY A 129 3.55 -8.80 3.79
C GLY A 129 2.19 -8.19 4.14
N GLY A 130 1.31 -8.02 3.14
CA GLY A 130 -0.05 -7.53 3.34
C GLY A 130 -1.00 -8.49 4.07
N PHE A 131 -0.63 -9.75 4.29
CA PHE A 131 -1.39 -10.67 5.16
C PHE A 131 -1.02 -10.57 6.64
N LEU A 132 0.05 -9.84 6.98
CA LEU A 132 0.43 -9.63 8.38
C LEU A 132 -0.61 -8.74 9.07
N ARG A 133 -1.16 -9.22 10.20
CA ARG A 133 -2.17 -8.51 10.98
C ARG A 133 -1.54 -7.39 11.80
N GLU A 134 -2.37 -6.50 12.33
CA GLU A 134 -1.88 -5.37 13.14
C GLU A 134 -1.06 -5.84 14.36
N LYS A 135 -1.49 -6.92 15.01
CA LYS A 135 -0.83 -7.49 16.20
C LYS A 135 0.23 -8.55 15.87
N SER A 136 0.57 -8.75 14.60
CA SER A 136 1.59 -9.74 14.22
C SER A 136 2.95 -9.39 14.87
N GLY A 137 3.56 -10.40 15.49
CA GLY A 137 4.88 -10.29 16.12
C GLY A 137 6.02 -10.74 15.21
N TYR A 138 7.20 -10.91 15.79
CA TYR A 138 8.41 -11.36 15.09
C TYR A 138 8.21 -12.71 14.37
N VAL A 139 7.53 -13.67 15.01
CA VAL A 139 7.32 -15.01 14.44
C VAL A 139 6.56 -14.95 13.12
N SER A 140 5.44 -14.22 13.06
CA SER A 140 4.67 -14.08 11.81
C SER A 140 5.48 -13.37 10.73
N ALA A 141 6.25 -12.34 11.09
CA ALA A 141 7.10 -11.61 10.15
C ALA A 141 8.21 -12.50 9.57
N ILE A 142 8.85 -13.34 10.40
CA ILE A 142 9.86 -14.32 9.97
C ILE A 142 9.23 -15.36 9.05
N ILE A 143 8.07 -15.92 9.40
CA ILE A 143 7.38 -16.91 8.55
C ILE A 143 7.08 -16.32 7.17
N VAL A 144 6.55 -15.10 7.12
CA VAL A 144 6.28 -14.41 5.84
C VAL A 144 7.57 -14.16 5.06
N ALA A 145 8.65 -13.76 5.73
CA ALA A 145 9.95 -13.57 5.07
C ALA A 145 10.51 -14.88 4.51
N ILE A 146 10.39 -16.00 5.23
CA ILE A 146 10.79 -17.32 4.76
C ILE A 146 9.98 -17.72 3.51
N ILE A 147 8.65 -17.64 3.58
CA ILE A 147 7.77 -17.99 2.46
C ILE A 147 8.06 -17.10 1.24
N ALA A 148 8.21 -15.79 1.46
CA ALA A 148 8.54 -14.84 0.40
C ALA A 148 9.89 -15.15 -0.24
N THR A 149 10.91 -15.49 0.56
CA THR A 149 12.24 -15.84 0.06
C THR A 149 12.20 -17.13 -0.74
N LEU A 150 11.54 -18.18 -0.24
CA LEU A 150 11.40 -19.44 -0.98
C LEU A 150 10.64 -19.24 -2.30
N ALA A 151 9.58 -18.43 -2.30
CA ALA A 151 8.86 -18.08 -3.52
C ALA A 151 9.77 -17.36 -4.53
N PHE A 152 10.58 -16.40 -4.06
CA PHE A 152 11.55 -15.70 -4.90
C PHE A 152 12.56 -16.68 -5.52
N GLU A 153 13.16 -17.55 -4.71
CA GLU A 153 14.18 -18.51 -5.16
C GLU A 153 13.61 -19.51 -6.18
N ILE A 154 12.38 -19.99 -5.97
CA ILE A 154 11.70 -20.87 -6.94
C ILE A 154 11.48 -20.12 -8.27
N ILE A 155 11.00 -18.88 -8.22
CA ILE A 155 10.77 -18.07 -9.43
C ILE A 155 12.09 -17.83 -10.17
N MET A 156 13.16 -17.51 -9.45
CA MET A 156 14.48 -17.29 -10.04
C MET A 156 15.07 -18.55 -10.65
N ASN A 157 14.96 -19.69 -9.96
CA ASN A 157 15.46 -20.96 -10.47
C ASN A 157 14.67 -21.43 -11.70
N ILE A 158 13.34 -21.25 -11.72
CA ILE A 158 12.54 -21.50 -12.93
C ILE A 158 12.98 -20.57 -14.07
N SER A 159 13.22 -19.29 -13.78
CA SER A 159 13.67 -18.33 -14.80
C SER A 159 15.01 -18.73 -15.42
N SER A 160 15.91 -19.32 -14.62
CA SER A 160 17.24 -19.72 -15.07
C SER A 160 17.22 -20.80 -16.16
N ILE A 161 16.18 -21.63 -16.21
CA ILE A 161 15.97 -22.68 -17.23
C ILE A 161 15.84 -22.05 -18.63
N PHE A 162 15.30 -20.83 -18.72
CA PHE A 162 15.15 -20.12 -20.00
C PHE A 162 16.42 -19.36 -20.42
N VAL A 163 17.38 -19.21 -19.51
CA VAL A 163 18.59 -18.41 -19.73
C VAL A 163 19.80 -19.31 -19.99
N PHE A 164 19.91 -20.43 -19.29
CA PHE A 164 21.05 -21.33 -19.37
C PHE A 164 20.66 -22.66 -20.02
N PRO A 165 21.47 -23.18 -20.96
CA PRO A 165 21.23 -24.48 -21.59
C PRO A 165 21.67 -25.63 -20.67
N ALA A 166 21.05 -25.73 -19.49
CA ALA A 166 21.37 -26.73 -18.48
C ALA A 166 20.09 -27.43 -17.98
N GLY A 167 20.23 -28.66 -17.49
CA GLY A 167 19.11 -29.40 -16.90
C GLY A 167 18.58 -28.72 -15.63
N ALA A 168 17.26 -28.70 -15.45
CA ALA A 168 16.60 -28.03 -14.32
C ALA A 168 17.16 -28.47 -12.96
N LEU A 169 17.40 -29.78 -12.75
CA LEU A 169 17.96 -30.28 -11.50
C LEU A 169 19.32 -29.67 -11.16
N LEU A 170 20.20 -29.52 -12.15
CA LEU A 170 21.53 -28.93 -11.95
C LEU A 170 21.45 -27.45 -11.59
N LEU A 171 20.55 -26.70 -12.23
CA LEU A 171 20.32 -25.28 -11.92
C LEU A 171 19.80 -25.09 -10.49
N PHE A 172 18.89 -25.96 -10.02
CA PHE A 172 18.41 -25.92 -8.65
C PHE A 172 19.50 -26.28 -7.62
N LEU A 173 20.32 -27.30 -7.91
CA LEU A 173 21.42 -27.70 -7.02
C LEU A 173 22.48 -26.61 -6.88
N THR A 174 22.84 -25.96 -7.98
CA THR A 174 23.84 -24.87 -7.98
C THR A 174 23.31 -23.58 -7.33
N ALA A 175 21.99 -23.39 -7.25
CA ALA A 175 21.37 -22.26 -6.56
C ALA A 175 21.35 -22.39 -5.03
N LEU A 176 21.51 -23.61 -4.46
CA LEU A 176 21.35 -23.85 -3.03
C LEU A 176 22.19 -22.94 -2.10
N PRO A 177 23.49 -22.65 -2.40
CA PRO A 177 24.25 -21.72 -1.58
C PRO A 177 23.66 -20.30 -1.55
N PHE A 178 23.17 -19.82 -2.69
CA PHE A 178 22.52 -18.51 -2.81
C PHE A 178 21.18 -18.48 -2.08
N THR A 179 20.36 -19.53 -2.23
CA THR A 179 19.12 -19.71 -1.48
C THR A 179 19.37 -19.69 0.03
N ALA A 180 20.42 -20.35 0.51
CA ALA A 180 20.75 -20.37 1.93
C ALA A 180 21.11 -18.98 2.46
N ILE A 181 21.97 -18.23 1.74
CA ILE A 181 22.35 -16.87 2.13
C ILE A 181 21.13 -15.96 2.13
N HIS A 182 20.30 -16.01 1.08
CA HIS A 182 19.12 -15.18 0.95
C HIS A 182 18.10 -15.44 2.07
N LEU A 183 17.93 -16.72 2.44
CA LEU A 183 17.05 -17.13 3.53
C LEU A 183 17.56 -16.60 4.87
N VAL A 184 18.84 -16.81 5.17
CA VAL A 184 19.45 -16.34 6.42
C VAL A 184 19.39 -14.81 6.52
N SER A 185 19.74 -14.09 5.46
CA SER A 185 19.69 -12.62 5.45
C SER A 185 18.28 -12.09 5.63
N ASN A 186 17.28 -12.66 4.95
CA ASN A 186 15.89 -12.21 5.06
C ASN A 186 15.28 -12.54 6.42
N VAL A 187 15.67 -13.64 7.06
CA VAL A 187 15.31 -13.93 8.45
C VAL A 187 15.89 -12.87 9.40
N ILE A 188 17.17 -12.51 9.22
CA ILE A 188 17.82 -11.47 10.02
C ILE A 188 17.10 -10.13 9.82
N PHE A 189 16.82 -9.72 8.58
CA PHE A 189 16.09 -8.49 8.31
C PHE A 189 14.65 -8.53 8.87
N ALA A 190 13.99 -9.69 8.85
CA ALA A 190 12.64 -9.83 9.38
C ALA A 190 12.55 -9.54 10.88
N LEU A 191 13.63 -9.73 11.64
CA LEU A 191 13.71 -9.32 13.05
C LEU A 191 13.55 -7.79 13.21
N GLY A 192 13.90 -7.00 12.20
CA GLY A 192 13.70 -5.55 12.21
C GLY A 192 12.26 -5.12 11.90
N LEU A 193 11.43 -5.97 11.29
CA LEU A 193 10.14 -5.56 10.73
C LEU A 193 9.17 -5.02 11.79
N PRO A 194 8.94 -5.70 12.93
CA PRO A 194 8.01 -5.18 13.94
C PRO A 194 8.46 -3.84 14.54
N LYS A 195 9.78 -3.67 14.74
CA LYS A 195 10.36 -2.42 15.25
C LYS A 195 10.20 -1.28 14.24
N ALA A 196 10.51 -1.53 12.97
CA ALA A 196 10.35 -0.56 11.89
C ALA A 196 8.88 -0.15 11.72
N LYS A 197 7.98 -1.12 11.73
CA LYS A 197 6.53 -0.88 11.73
C LYS A 197 6.15 0.07 12.86
N ARG A 198 6.51 -0.26 14.10
CA ARG A 198 6.17 0.54 15.28
C ARG A 198 6.70 1.97 15.15
N PHE A 199 7.95 2.14 14.73
CA PHE A 199 8.55 3.45 14.49
C PHE A 199 7.74 4.28 13.49
N ILE A 200 7.32 3.67 12.38
CA ILE A 200 6.53 4.35 11.34
C ILE A 200 5.14 4.71 11.86
N TYR A 201 4.49 3.86 12.65
CA TYR A 201 3.20 4.20 13.28
C TYR A 201 3.31 5.35 14.28
N GLU A 202 4.31 5.31 15.17
CA GLU A 202 4.51 6.32 16.21
C GLU A 202 4.86 7.70 15.61
N LYS A 203 5.69 7.73 14.57
CA LYS A 203 6.11 8.99 13.93
C LYS A 203 5.19 9.45 12.80
N GLY A 204 4.45 8.53 12.21
CA GLY A 204 3.73 8.79 10.96
C GLY A 204 2.26 9.17 11.08
N GLN A 205 1.64 9.00 12.26
CA GLN A 205 0.27 9.46 12.56
C GLN A 205 -0.78 9.10 11.47
N PHE A 206 -0.77 7.87 10.96
CA PHE A 206 -1.51 7.48 9.74
C PHE A 206 -3.02 7.15 9.91
N ASN A 207 -3.67 7.53 11.02
CA ASN A 207 -5.11 7.22 11.22
C ASN A 207 -6.06 8.10 10.41
N GLU A 208 -5.58 9.21 9.84
CA GLU A 208 -6.44 10.25 9.25
C GLU A 208 -7.09 9.81 7.93
N LYS A 209 -6.42 8.96 7.16
CA LYS A 209 -6.89 8.56 5.82
C LYS A 209 -8.14 7.70 5.88
N ASP A 210 -8.15 6.71 6.78
CA ASP A 210 -9.30 5.80 6.93
C ASP A 210 -10.52 6.58 7.43
N ILE A 211 -10.33 7.45 8.44
CA ILE A 211 -11.38 8.32 8.98
C ILE A 211 -11.93 9.25 7.89
N CYS A 212 -11.06 9.91 7.11
CA CYS A 212 -11.51 10.77 6.01
C CYS A 212 -12.29 9.97 4.95
N SER A 213 -11.83 8.77 4.61
CA SER A 213 -12.51 7.92 3.64
C SER A 213 -13.89 7.44 4.14
N GLU A 214 -14.00 7.08 5.40
CA GLU A 214 -15.24 6.64 6.04
C GLU A 214 -16.23 7.80 6.17
N LEU A 215 -15.77 8.99 6.57
CA LEU A 215 -16.59 10.20 6.62
C LEU A 215 -17.08 10.60 5.22
N ILE A 216 -16.23 10.51 4.21
CA ILE A 216 -16.61 10.74 2.82
C ILE A 216 -17.69 9.75 2.38
N ASP A 217 -17.57 8.47 2.73
CA ASP A 217 -18.53 7.41 2.39
C ASP A 217 -19.87 7.61 3.16
N LYS A 218 -19.84 8.04 4.43
CA LYS A 218 -21.03 8.40 5.22
C LYS A 218 -21.74 9.65 4.69
N LEU A 219 -20.99 10.64 4.20
CA LEU A 219 -21.52 11.86 3.57
C LEU A 219 -21.96 11.64 2.11
N LYS A 220 -21.77 10.43 1.58
CA LYS A 220 -21.99 10.06 0.17
C LYS A 220 -23.33 9.45 -0.24
N PRO A 221 -24.43 9.43 0.53
CA PRO A 221 -25.70 8.96 -0.05
C PRO A 221 -26.23 9.86 -1.20
N VAL A 222 -25.48 10.88 -1.67
CA VAL A 222 -25.97 11.88 -2.64
C VAL A 222 -25.26 11.91 -4.01
N ARG A 223 -24.10 11.26 -4.26
CA ARG A 223 -23.60 11.13 -5.67
C ARG A 223 -22.45 10.14 -5.88
N LYS A 224 -22.53 9.37 -6.98
CA LYS A 224 -21.49 8.44 -7.50
C LYS A 224 -20.15 9.16 -7.75
N LEU A 225 -19.05 8.62 -7.23
CA LEU A 225 -17.69 9.04 -7.60
C LEU A 225 -17.29 8.55 -9.00
N PRO A 226 -16.38 9.25 -9.71
CA PRO A 226 -15.71 8.70 -10.87
C PRO A 226 -14.85 7.48 -10.49
N ALA A 227 -14.91 6.42 -11.29
CA ALA A 227 -14.39 5.08 -11.00
C ALA A 227 -12.89 5.02 -10.61
N LYS A 228 -12.09 6.03 -10.99
CA LYS A 228 -10.64 6.13 -10.76
C LYS A 228 -10.17 6.13 -9.29
N TRP A 229 -11.08 6.31 -8.33
CA TRP A 229 -10.74 6.38 -6.90
C TRP A 229 -10.99 5.07 -6.13
N LYS A 230 -11.58 4.04 -6.74
CA LYS A 230 -11.83 2.74 -6.10
C LYS A 230 -10.57 1.92 -5.83
N PHE A 231 -9.46 2.22 -6.51
CA PHE A 231 -8.24 1.39 -6.47
C PHE A 231 -7.48 1.46 -5.13
N TRP A 232 -7.74 2.48 -4.31
CA TRP A 232 -6.91 2.85 -3.15
C TRP A 232 -7.54 2.55 -1.78
N LYS A 233 -8.68 1.83 -1.73
CA LYS A 233 -9.22 1.33 -0.46
C LYS A 233 -8.25 0.30 0.13
N ARG A 234 -7.97 0.42 1.43
CA ARG A 234 -7.28 -0.61 2.21
C ARG A 234 -8.13 -1.86 2.12
N ASP A 235 -7.56 -2.96 1.64
CA ASP A 235 -8.23 -4.27 1.63
C ASP A 235 -8.22 -4.82 3.08
N SER A 236 -8.90 -4.14 4.01
CA SER A 236 -8.96 -4.48 5.44
C SER A 236 -10.11 -5.41 5.81
N GLU A 237 -10.62 -6.17 4.85
CA GLU A 237 -11.54 -7.29 5.12
C GLU A 237 -10.81 -8.59 4.76
N ILE A 238 -10.73 -9.47 5.79
CA ILE A 238 -10.07 -10.80 5.94
C ILE A 238 -8.76 -10.78 6.75
#